data_AF-A0A165LHE9-F1
#
_entry.id   AF-A0A165LHE9-F1
#
_cell.length_a   1.000
_cell.length_b   1.000
_cell.length_c   1.000
_cell.angle_alpha   90.00
_cell.angle_beta   90.00
_cell.angle_gamma   90.00
#
_symmetry.space_group_name_H-M   'P 1'
#
loop_
_entity.id
_entity.type
_entity.pdbx_description
1 polymer ?
#
loop_
_entity_poly.entity_id
_entity_poly.type
_entity_poly.pdbx_seq_one_letter_code
_entity_poly.pdbx_strand_id
1 'polypeptide(L)'
;MNRFPTIACRSLLRTRPSLLTRRLLSAKPAESQIIYTSPTEKPVRLLKLFCVSGTALTFLASPLLLFADASLPLVARLTAIAFATLGTGSTTAFVARYFGGFVSFVRRDPQTGDLTFATTTLLLKPRLTTVYDKAFIVPAERPGAKYSLAEQVAGEGEDGAEETVAQTTDAEGRVLGRWIVRWEQGVGRCRAAGEVVRDFQLHEEMLTEPIARAK
;
A
#
# COMPACT_ATOMS: atom_id res chain seq x y z
N MET A 1 -45.55 20.96 69.40
CA MET A 1 -46.47 21.83 68.65
C MET A 1 -46.07 21.79 67.18
N ASN A 2 -47.07 21.69 66.27
CA ASN A 2 -47.03 21.59 64.79
C ASN A 2 -46.52 20.24 64.22
N ARG A 3 -47.34 19.24 63.82
CA ARG A 3 -48.44 19.06 62.83
C ARG A 3 -48.02 19.03 61.32
N PHE A 4 -48.05 17.79 60.77
CA PHE A 4 -48.41 17.33 59.39
C PHE A 4 -47.49 17.63 58.18
N PRO A 5 -47.59 16.89 57.04
CA PRO A 5 -47.93 15.47 56.85
C PRO A 5 -47.07 14.71 55.81
N THR A 6 -47.22 13.39 55.83
CA THR A 6 -46.93 12.38 54.81
C THR A 6 -47.58 12.68 53.45
N ILE A 7 -46.83 12.55 52.34
CA ILE A 7 -47.39 12.34 51.00
C ILE A 7 -46.63 11.19 50.34
N ALA A 8 -47.33 10.07 50.15
CA ALA A 8 -46.96 9.01 49.24
C ALA A 8 -47.34 9.44 47.81
N CYS A 9 -46.41 9.35 46.85
CA CYS A 9 -46.75 9.40 45.44
C CYS A 9 -46.33 8.09 44.78
N ARG A 10 -47.33 7.43 44.22
CA ARG A 10 -47.31 6.07 43.69
C ARG A 10 -47.21 6.17 42.18
N SER A 11 -46.34 5.33 41.62
CA SER A 11 -46.51 4.67 40.32
C SER A 11 -46.13 5.42 39.03
N LEU A 12 -45.51 4.62 38.14
CA LEU A 12 -45.43 4.74 36.67
C LEU A 12 -44.49 5.87 36.20
N LEU A 13 -43.32 5.55 35.64
CA LEU A 13 -43.24 5.08 34.27
C LEU A 13 -41.97 4.25 34.05
N ARG A 14 -42.19 2.97 33.82
CA ARG A 14 -41.21 2.01 33.27
C ARG A 14 -41.07 2.30 31.78
N THR A 15 -40.24 3.26 31.41
CA THR A 15 -39.90 3.50 30.00
C THR A 15 -38.98 2.39 29.52
N ARG A 16 -39.56 1.41 28.81
CA ARG A 16 -38.85 0.42 28.01
C ARG A 16 -37.98 1.17 26.98
N PRO A 17 -36.65 0.99 26.95
CA PRO A 17 -35.89 1.42 25.80
C PRO A 17 -36.33 0.56 24.61
N SER A 18 -36.81 1.24 23.58
CA SER A 18 -37.26 0.68 22.30
C SER A 18 -36.20 -0.22 21.68
N LEU A 19 -36.58 -1.46 21.40
CA LEU A 19 -35.77 -2.52 20.79
C LEU A 19 -35.33 -2.23 19.33
N LEU A 20 -35.66 -1.06 18.78
CA LEU A 20 -35.39 -0.69 17.39
C LEU A 20 -34.10 0.13 17.22
N THR A 21 -33.55 0.71 18.28
CA THR A 21 -32.33 1.54 18.17
C THR A 21 -31.03 0.72 18.34
N ARG A 22 -31.12 -0.58 18.64
CA ARG A 22 -29.94 -1.44 18.85
C ARG A 22 -29.45 -2.16 17.58
N ARG A 23 -30.16 -2.05 16.45
CA ARG A 23 -29.79 -2.74 15.20
C ARG A 23 -28.90 -1.94 14.24
N LEU A 24 -28.63 -0.66 14.49
CA LEU A 24 -27.88 0.18 13.54
C LEU A 24 -26.48 0.62 14.01
N LEU A 25 -26.02 0.21 15.19
CA LEU A 25 -24.74 0.68 15.77
C LEU A 25 -23.85 -0.46 16.30
N SER A 26 -23.89 -1.62 15.66
CA SER A 26 -22.89 -2.67 15.92
C SER A 26 -22.59 -3.46 14.65
N ALA A 27 -22.24 -2.75 13.58
CA ALA A 27 -21.36 -3.34 12.58
C ALA A 27 -20.00 -3.54 13.28
N LYS A 28 -19.80 -4.73 13.87
CA LYS A 28 -18.46 -5.24 14.20
C LYS A 28 -17.64 -5.01 12.94
N PRO A 29 -16.55 -4.22 12.94
CA PRO A 29 -15.73 -4.08 11.75
C PRO A 29 -15.36 -5.50 11.35
N ALA A 30 -15.82 -5.91 10.16
CA ALA A 30 -15.65 -7.27 9.72
C ALA A 30 -14.16 -7.56 9.78
N GLU A 31 -13.80 -8.54 10.61
CA GLU A 31 -12.43 -8.84 10.96
C GLU A 31 -11.74 -9.29 9.68
N SER A 32 -10.99 -8.38 9.09
CA SER A 32 -10.42 -8.57 7.77
C SER A 32 -9.42 -9.72 7.80
N GLN A 33 -9.60 -10.71 6.94
CA GLN A 33 -8.80 -11.93 6.97
C GLN A 33 -7.44 -11.65 6.34
N ILE A 34 -6.37 -11.85 7.10
CA ILE A 34 -5.00 -11.80 6.59
C ILE A 34 -4.74 -13.13 5.87
N ILE A 35 -4.55 -13.07 4.55
CA ILE A 35 -4.31 -14.26 3.71
C ILE A 35 -2.81 -14.53 3.57
N TYR A 36 -1.99 -13.49 3.70
CA TYR A 36 -0.56 -13.53 3.50
C TYR A 36 0.17 -12.63 4.48
N THR A 37 1.28 -13.11 5.03
CA THR A 37 2.26 -12.31 5.76
C THR A 37 3.65 -12.68 5.28
N SER A 38 4.45 -11.68 4.93
CA SER A 38 5.79 -11.90 4.40
C SER A 38 6.80 -12.20 5.53
N PRO A 39 7.54 -13.32 5.46
CA PRO A 39 8.57 -13.63 6.45
C PRO A 39 9.79 -12.70 6.33
N THR A 40 9.99 -12.07 5.16
CA THR A 40 11.17 -11.26 4.83
C THR A 40 10.92 -9.75 4.92
N GLU A 41 9.83 -9.34 5.57
CA GLU A 41 9.52 -7.91 5.73
C GLU A 41 10.62 -7.14 6.47
N LYS A 42 11.08 -7.66 7.61
CA LYS A 42 12.12 -7.02 8.42
C LYS A 42 13.43 -6.79 7.65
N PRO A 43 14.04 -7.81 7.01
CA PRO A 43 15.29 -7.59 6.26
C PRO A 43 15.11 -6.62 5.08
N VAL A 44 13.96 -6.65 4.37
CA VAL A 44 13.72 -5.70 3.27
C VAL A 44 13.59 -4.26 3.77
N ARG A 45 12.94 -4.04 4.92
CA ARG A 45 12.87 -2.70 5.54
C ARG A 45 14.25 -2.21 5.95
N LEU A 46 15.08 -3.07 6.54
CA LEU A 46 16.46 -2.74 6.91
C LEU A 46 17.32 -2.42 5.69
N LEU A 47 17.16 -3.19 4.60
CA LEU A 47 17.86 -2.93 3.33
C LEU A 47 17.51 -1.54 2.78
N LYS A 48 16.21 -1.19 2.74
CA LYS A 48 15.75 0.14 2.30
C LYS A 48 16.35 1.25 3.16
N LEU A 49 16.33 1.08 4.49
CA LEU A 49 16.90 2.05 5.43
C LEU A 49 18.41 2.21 5.24
N PHE A 50 19.14 1.10 5.06
CA PHE A 50 20.58 1.11 4.81
C PHE A 50 20.95 1.83 3.52
N CYS A 51 20.21 1.60 2.43
CA CYS A 51 20.44 2.30 1.16
C CYS A 51 20.18 3.81 1.28
N VAL A 52 19.09 4.20 1.95
CA VAL A 52 18.75 5.60 2.17
C VAL A 52 19.78 6.29 3.06
N SER A 53 20.18 5.67 4.17
CA SER A 53 21.16 6.25 5.08
C SER A 53 22.55 6.34 4.45
N GLY A 54 22.99 5.30 3.74
CA GLY A 54 24.26 5.29 3.01
C GLY A 54 24.30 6.37 1.94
N THR A 55 23.22 6.52 1.17
CA THR A 55 23.13 7.59 0.16
C THR A 55 23.13 8.96 0.83
N ALA A 56 22.31 9.17 1.86
CA ALA A 56 22.28 10.45 2.57
C ALA A 56 23.66 10.82 3.15
N LEU A 57 24.35 9.85 3.75
CA LEU A 57 25.70 10.03 4.28
C LEU A 57 26.69 10.42 3.16
N THR A 58 26.65 9.74 2.01
CA THR A 58 27.50 10.09 0.88
C THR A 58 27.22 11.50 0.38
N PHE A 59 25.95 11.88 0.20
CA PHE A 59 25.59 13.22 -0.23
C PHE A 59 26.01 14.31 0.77
N LEU A 60 25.98 14.03 2.08
CA LEU A 60 26.42 14.96 3.11
C LEU A 60 27.95 15.02 3.26
N ALA A 61 28.65 13.91 3.10
CA ALA A 61 30.10 13.82 3.27
C ALA A 61 30.88 14.24 2.01
N SER A 62 30.33 14.00 0.81
CA SER A 62 31.00 14.31 -0.47
C SER A 62 31.48 15.76 -0.59
N PRO A 63 30.71 16.79 -0.21
CA PRO A 63 31.18 18.18 -0.27
C PRO A 63 32.40 18.47 0.63
N LEU A 64 32.60 17.72 1.71
CA LEU A 64 33.75 17.90 2.60
C LEU A 64 35.08 17.59 1.90
N LEU A 65 35.06 16.74 0.86
CA LEU A 65 36.24 16.46 0.03
C LEU A 65 36.72 17.69 -0.77
N LEU A 66 35.86 18.69 -0.96
CA LEU A 66 36.27 19.96 -1.59
C LEU A 66 37.13 20.79 -0.66
N PHE A 67 36.88 20.72 0.65
CA PHE A 67 37.59 21.49 1.68
C PHE A 67 38.79 20.74 2.28
N ALA A 68 38.92 19.44 2.04
CA ALA A 68 40.07 18.68 2.50
C ALA A 68 41.36 19.23 1.87
N ASP A 69 42.39 19.44 2.69
CA ASP A 69 43.76 19.76 2.28
C ASP A 69 44.44 18.53 1.66
N ALA A 70 43.85 17.98 0.60
CA ALA A 70 44.45 16.92 -0.17
C ALA A 70 45.34 17.53 -1.26
N SER A 71 46.51 16.95 -1.50
CA SER A 71 47.38 17.30 -2.65
C SER A 71 46.77 17.00 -4.03
N LEU A 72 45.47 16.67 -4.08
CA LEU A 72 44.73 16.31 -5.28
C LEU A 72 44.25 17.53 -6.07
N PRO A 73 44.42 17.54 -7.40
CA PRO A 73 43.87 18.57 -8.27
C PRO A 73 42.33 18.58 -8.22
N LEU A 74 41.73 19.75 -8.44
CA LEU A 74 40.28 19.97 -8.32
C LEU A 74 39.46 19.00 -9.18
N VAL A 75 39.93 18.67 -10.38
CA VAL A 75 39.29 17.71 -11.27
C VAL A 75 39.18 16.32 -10.62
N ALA A 76 40.23 15.84 -9.94
CA ALA A 76 40.22 14.53 -9.29
C ALA A 76 39.25 14.49 -8.10
N ARG A 77 39.06 15.62 -7.41
CA ARG A 77 38.08 15.74 -6.32
C ARG A 77 36.65 15.68 -6.85
N LEU A 78 36.37 16.42 -7.93
CA LEU A 78 35.06 16.42 -8.58
C LEU A 78 34.69 15.05 -9.14
N THR A 79 35.63 14.35 -9.79
CA THR A 79 35.38 13.00 -10.30
C THR A 79 35.13 11.99 -9.18
N ALA A 80 35.87 12.07 -8.08
CA ALA A 80 35.64 11.22 -6.91
C ALA A 80 34.27 11.45 -6.28
N ILE A 81 33.85 12.71 -6.12
CA ILE A 81 32.51 13.07 -5.62
C ILE A 81 31.41 12.56 -6.56
N ALA A 82 31.57 12.77 -7.87
CA ALA A 82 30.60 12.32 -8.86
C ALA A 82 30.45 10.79 -8.84
N PHE A 83 31.57 10.06 -8.80
CA PHE A 83 31.54 8.60 -8.74
C PHE A 83 30.87 8.08 -7.47
N ALA A 84 31.20 8.66 -6.31
CA ALA A 84 30.61 8.26 -5.03
C ALA A 84 29.09 8.48 -5.03
N THR A 85 28.64 9.69 -5.35
CA THR A 85 27.21 10.07 -5.34
C THR A 85 26.38 9.27 -6.36
N LEU A 86 26.89 9.08 -7.58
CA LEU A 86 26.22 8.29 -8.62
C LEU A 86 26.19 6.80 -8.27
N GLY A 87 27.28 6.25 -7.73
CA GLY A 87 27.33 4.85 -7.31
C GLY A 87 26.31 4.53 -6.22
N THR A 88 26.23 5.36 -5.18
CA THR A 88 25.24 5.18 -4.12
C THR A 88 23.82 5.48 -4.57
N GLY A 89 23.63 6.54 -5.37
CA GLY A 89 22.32 6.92 -5.89
C GLY A 89 21.70 5.88 -6.81
N SER A 90 22.50 5.30 -7.73
CA SER A 90 22.04 4.25 -8.65
C SER A 90 21.67 2.96 -7.92
N THR A 91 22.48 2.54 -6.94
CA THR A 91 22.19 1.38 -6.09
C THR A 91 20.87 1.56 -5.33
N THR A 92 20.67 2.74 -4.74
CA THR A 92 19.45 3.05 -4.00
C THR A 92 18.23 3.15 -4.91
N ALA A 93 18.37 3.74 -6.09
CA ALA A 93 17.30 3.77 -7.10
C ALA A 93 16.93 2.36 -7.58
N PHE A 94 17.92 1.48 -7.78
CA PHE A 94 17.69 0.09 -8.12
C PHE A 94 16.88 -0.62 -7.03
N VAL A 95 17.28 -0.47 -5.75
CA VAL A 95 16.55 -1.05 -4.61
C VAL A 95 15.14 -0.48 -4.51
N ALA A 96 14.96 0.83 -4.73
CA ALA A 96 13.65 1.48 -4.72
C ALA A 96 12.73 0.91 -5.80
N ARG A 97 13.24 0.73 -7.02
CA ARG A 97 12.46 0.15 -8.12
C ARG A 97 12.21 -1.33 -7.86
N TYR A 98 13.24 -2.10 -7.54
CA TYR A 98 13.17 -3.56 -7.31
C TYR A 98 12.21 -3.88 -6.17
N PHE A 99 12.48 -3.42 -4.95
CA PHE A 99 11.69 -3.70 -3.76
C PHE A 99 10.52 -2.74 -3.54
N GLY A 100 10.21 -1.86 -4.49
CA GLY A 100 9.08 -0.92 -4.39
C GLY A 100 7.73 -1.64 -4.30
N GLY A 101 7.61 -2.79 -4.97
CA GLY A 101 6.42 -3.64 -4.97
C GLY A 101 6.42 -4.75 -3.91
N PHE A 102 7.35 -4.73 -2.95
CA PHE A 102 7.42 -5.77 -1.94
C PHE A 102 6.21 -5.72 -1.00
N VAL A 103 5.47 -6.83 -0.95
CA VAL A 103 4.25 -6.96 -0.15
C VAL A 103 4.59 -7.43 1.25
N SER A 104 4.17 -6.67 2.27
CA SER A 104 4.30 -7.07 3.67
C SER A 104 3.18 -8.01 4.10
N PHE A 105 1.94 -7.66 3.77
CA PHE A 105 0.77 -8.50 4.02
C PHE A 105 -0.28 -8.32 2.94
N VAL A 106 -1.09 -9.36 2.74
CA VAL A 106 -2.32 -9.29 1.93
C VAL A 106 -3.50 -9.56 2.82
N ARG A 107 -4.48 -8.68 2.73
CA ARG A 107 -5.73 -8.74 3.47
C ARG A 107 -6.88 -8.85 2.48
N ARG A 108 -7.83 -9.72 2.76
CA ARG A 108 -9.11 -9.77 2.04
C ARG A 108 -10.21 -9.20 2.90
N ASP A 109 -11.05 -8.37 2.28
CA ASP A 109 -12.29 -7.97 2.92
C ASP A 109 -13.33 -9.10 2.79
N PRO A 110 -13.87 -9.62 3.90
CA PRO A 110 -14.87 -10.69 3.85
C PRO A 110 -16.22 -10.24 3.26
N GLN A 111 -16.51 -8.93 3.21
CA GLN A 111 -17.80 -8.43 2.71
C GLN A 111 -17.79 -8.20 1.20
N THR A 112 -16.75 -7.52 0.69
CA THR A 112 -16.63 -7.18 -0.74
C THR A 112 -15.79 -8.19 -1.51
N GLY A 113 -14.91 -8.94 -0.83
CA GLY A 113 -13.94 -9.81 -1.49
C GLY A 113 -12.71 -9.08 -2.02
N ASP A 114 -12.60 -7.77 -1.79
CA ASP A 114 -11.50 -6.91 -2.24
C ASP A 114 -10.17 -7.37 -1.64
N LEU A 115 -9.11 -7.25 -2.43
CA LEU A 115 -7.76 -7.60 -2.02
C LEU A 115 -6.95 -6.34 -1.74
N THR A 116 -6.46 -6.20 -0.52
CA THR A 116 -5.58 -5.10 -0.13
C THR A 116 -4.16 -5.62 0.03
N PHE A 117 -3.26 -5.09 -0.80
CA PHE A 117 -1.82 -5.33 -0.76
C PHE A 117 -1.14 -4.21 0.01
N ALA A 118 -0.50 -4.55 1.12
CA ALA A 118 0.32 -3.61 1.86
C ALA A 118 1.75 -3.64 1.33
N THR A 119 2.25 -2.49 0.91
CA THR A 119 3.61 -2.30 0.43
C THR A 119 4.25 -1.13 1.16
N THR A 120 5.54 -0.96 0.97
CA THR A 120 6.30 0.09 1.64
C THR A 120 7.24 0.76 0.65
N THR A 121 7.20 2.09 0.58
CA THR A 121 8.13 2.89 -0.23
C THR A 121 9.58 2.77 0.25
N LEU A 122 10.53 3.31 -0.52
CA LEU A 122 11.94 3.38 -0.13
C LEU A 122 12.12 4.08 1.23
N LEU A 123 11.35 5.14 1.49
CA LEU A 123 11.41 5.91 2.75
C LEU A 123 10.54 5.30 3.86
N LEU A 124 10.25 4.00 3.79
CA LEU A 124 9.45 3.28 4.78
C LEU A 124 8.00 3.77 4.97
N LYS A 125 7.49 4.62 4.07
CA LYS A 125 6.08 5.03 4.10
C LYS A 125 5.20 3.88 3.61
N PRO A 126 4.16 3.48 4.37
CA PRO A 126 3.24 2.42 3.97
C PRO A 126 2.35 2.88 2.81
N ARG A 127 2.03 1.95 1.91
CA ARG A 127 1.12 2.14 0.79
C ARG A 127 0.17 0.95 0.75
N LEU A 128 -1.13 1.22 0.73
CA LEU A 128 -2.16 0.18 0.68
C LEU A 128 -2.82 0.21 -0.69
N THR A 129 -2.65 -0.85 -1.47
CA THR A 129 -3.30 -0.96 -2.79
C THR A 129 -4.46 -1.92 -2.70
N THR A 130 -5.68 -1.41 -2.82
CA THR A 130 -6.91 -2.19 -2.84
C THR A 130 -7.29 -2.47 -4.28
N VAL A 131 -7.43 -3.74 -4.63
CA VAL A 131 -7.89 -4.24 -5.92
C VAL A 131 -9.31 -4.74 -5.73
N TYR A 132 -10.24 -4.13 -6.46
CA TYR A 132 -11.68 -4.42 -6.38
C TYR A 132 -12.04 -5.67 -7.18
N ASP A 133 -11.43 -5.83 -8.37
CA ASP A 133 -11.67 -6.98 -9.23
C ASP A 133 -10.39 -7.79 -9.46
N LYS A 134 -10.45 -9.07 -9.07
CA LYS A 134 -9.36 -10.05 -9.19
C LYS A 134 -9.06 -10.42 -10.63
N ALA A 135 -9.99 -10.21 -11.57
CA ALA A 135 -9.76 -10.45 -13.00
C ALA A 135 -8.60 -9.59 -13.55
N PHE A 136 -8.33 -8.44 -12.93
CA PHE A 136 -7.23 -7.55 -13.29
C PHE A 136 -5.89 -7.95 -12.69
N ILE A 137 -5.83 -9.04 -11.90
CA ILE A 137 -4.58 -9.56 -11.35
C ILE A 137 -4.05 -10.66 -12.28
N VAL A 138 -2.92 -10.40 -12.91
CA VAL A 138 -2.25 -11.33 -13.83
C VAL A 138 -0.87 -11.71 -13.29
N PRO A 139 -0.30 -12.86 -13.71
CA PRO A 139 1.10 -13.15 -13.45
C PRO A 139 2.00 -12.02 -13.95
N ALA A 140 2.95 -11.59 -13.13
CA ALA A 140 3.85 -10.50 -13.49
C ALA A 140 4.94 -10.98 -14.47
N GLU A 141 5.23 -10.17 -15.48
CA GLU A 141 6.40 -10.38 -16.37
C GLU A 141 7.72 -9.97 -15.71
N ARG A 142 7.62 -9.12 -14.68
CA ARG A 142 8.76 -8.51 -14.03
C ARG A 142 9.48 -9.51 -13.11
N PRO A 143 10.81 -9.66 -13.22
CA PRO A 143 11.58 -10.51 -12.31
C PRO A 143 11.36 -10.16 -10.84
N GLY A 144 11.02 -11.17 -10.03
CA GLY A 144 10.77 -11.04 -8.59
C GLY A 144 9.36 -10.61 -8.21
N ALA A 145 8.56 -10.07 -9.13
CA ALA A 145 7.12 -9.89 -8.91
C ALA A 145 6.39 -11.18 -9.30
N LYS A 146 5.35 -11.52 -8.55
CA LYS A 146 4.50 -12.69 -8.86
C LYS A 146 3.21 -12.28 -9.53
N TYR A 147 2.61 -11.20 -9.04
CA TYR A 147 1.39 -10.64 -9.62
C TYR A 147 1.61 -9.21 -10.07
N SER A 148 0.89 -8.82 -11.11
CA SER A 148 0.82 -7.47 -11.63
C SER A 148 -0.63 -7.10 -11.91
N LEU A 149 -0.94 -5.81 -11.85
CA LEU A 149 -2.16 -5.32 -12.47
C LEU A 149 -2.04 -5.45 -13.99
N ALA A 150 -3.09 -5.95 -14.62
CA ALA A 150 -3.16 -6.15 -16.06
C ALA A 150 -3.16 -4.81 -16.79
N GLU A 151 -2.43 -4.73 -17.90
CA GLU A 151 -2.48 -3.58 -18.81
C GLU A 151 -3.69 -3.65 -19.75
N GLN A 152 -4.12 -4.87 -20.08
CA GLN A 152 -5.27 -5.13 -20.94
C GLN A 152 -6.03 -6.35 -20.43
N VAL A 153 -7.36 -6.28 -20.45
CA VAL A 153 -8.26 -7.38 -20.04
C VAL A 153 -9.40 -7.47 -21.06
N ALA A 154 -9.76 -8.69 -21.46
CA ALA A 154 -10.99 -8.92 -22.22
C ALA A 154 -12.16 -9.03 -21.25
N GLY A 155 -13.26 -8.32 -21.51
CA GLY A 155 -14.38 -8.28 -20.58
C GLY A 155 -15.57 -7.51 -21.09
N GLU A 156 -16.62 -7.51 -20.28
CA GLU A 156 -17.89 -6.87 -20.58
C GLU A 156 -17.97 -5.56 -19.80
N GLY A 157 -17.60 -4.47 -20.45
CA GLY A 157 -17.80 -3.11 -19.95
C GLY A 157 -18.52 -2.27 -21.00
N GLU A 158 -19.19 -1.22 -20.55
CA GLU A 158 -19.85 -0.28 -21.45
C GLU A 158 -18.80 0.47 -22.27
N ASP A 159 -18.95 0.49 -23.59
CA ASP A 159 -17.99 1.12 -24.49
C ASP A 159 -17.81 2.61 -24.15
N GLY A 160 -16.57 3.00 -23.89
CA GLY A 160 -16.19 4.36 -23.49
C GLY A 160 -16.26 4.62 -21.99
N ALA A 161 -16.77 3.68 -21.17
CA ALA A 161 -16.79 3.83 -19.72
C ALA A 161 -15.38 3.71 -19.12
N GLU A 162 -15.12 4.53 -18.09
CA GLU A 162 -13.92 4.44 -17.26
C GLU A 162 -14.28 3.98 -15.85
N GLU A 163 -13.58 2.97 -15.36
CA GLU A 163 -13.79 2.41 -14.02
C GLU A 163 -12.47 2.30 -13.25
N THR A 164 -12.50 2.55 -11.94
CA THR A 164 -11.33 2.34 -11.08
C THR A 164 -11.32 0.91 -10.57
N VAL A 165 -10.37 0.11 -11.04
CA VAL A 165 -10.26 -1.32 -10.69
C VAL A 165 -9.32 -1.57 -9.52
N ALA A 166 -8.39 -0.64 -9.28
CA ALA A 166 -7.56 -0.64 -8.09
C ALA A 166 -7.23 0.79 -7.66
N GLN A 167 -7.00 0.99 -6.37
CA GLN A 167 -6.53 2.27 -5.83
C GLN A 167 -5.39 2.06 -4.85
N THR A 168 -4.42 2.96 -4.86
CA THR A 168 -3.33 3.02 -3.88
C THR A 168 -3.58 4.19 -2.94
N THR A 169 -3.56 3.91 -1.64
CA THR A 169 -3.77 4.88 -0.55
C THR A 169 -2.56 4.92 0.38
N ASP A 170 -2.41 6.01 1.14
CA ASP A 170 -1.47 6.08 2.27
C ASP A 170 -2.08 5.51 3.57
N ALA A 171 -1.33 5.61 4.68
CA ALA A 171 -1.80 5.16 5.99
C ALA A 171 -3.01 5.98 6.49
N GLU A 172 -3.13 7.23 6.06
CA GLU A 172 -4.22 8.13 6.42
C GLU A 172 -5.47 7.92 5.54
N GLY A 173 -5.40 7.04 4.54
CA GLY A 173 -6.49 6.74 3.60
C GLY A 173 -6.62 7.74 2.45
N ARG A 174 -5.65 8.64 2.25
CA ARG A 174 -5.62 9.54 1.09
C ARG A 174 -5.24 8.74 -0.16
N VAL A 175 -5.98 8.94 -1.24
CA VAL A 175 -5.72 8.30 -2.53
C VAL A 175 -4.51 8.95 -3.20
N LEU A 176 -3.50 8.15 -3.52
CA LEU A 176 -2.26 8.56 -4.16
C LEU A 176 -2.28 8.25 -5.66
N GLY A 177 -2.96 7.16 -6.03
CA GLY A 177 -3.12 6.75 -7.40
C GLY A 177 -4.27 5.77 -7.59
N ARG A 178 -4.72 5.66 -8.84
CA ARG A 178 -5.80 4.78 -9.29
C ARG A 178 -5.35 4.04 -10.54
N TRP A 179 -5.66 2.76 -10.60
CA TRP A 179 -5.60 1.96 -11.82
C TRP A 179 -6.98 1.99 -12.46
N ILE A 180 -7.07 2.60 -13.62
CA ILE A 180 -8.33 2.89 -14.31
C ILE A 180 -8.37 2.05 -15.57
N VAL A 181 -9.45 1.30 -15.77
CA VAL A 181 -9.75 0.63 -17.04
C VAL A 181 -10.64 1.52 -17.88
N ARG A 182 -10.34 1.61 -19.17
CA ARG A 182 -11.22 2.20 -20.17
C ARG A 182 -11.66 1.09 -21.13
N TRP A 183 -12.96 0.92 -21.29
CA TRP A 183 -13.53 -0.13 -22.13
C TRP A 183 -13.69 0.36 -23.57
N GLU A 184 -13.17 -0.43 -24.53
CA GLU A 184 -13.26 -0.18 -25.97
C GLU A 184 -13.54 -1.51 -26.69
N GLN A 185 -14.75 -1.70 -27.22
CA GLN A 185 -15.17 -2.84 -28.03
C GLN A 185 -14.91 -4.20 -27.33
N GLY A 186 -15.25 -4.30 -26.05
CA GLY A 186 -15.03 -5.51 -25.24
C GLY A 186 -13.58 -5.72 -24.78
N VAL A 187 -12.68 -4.75 -25.02
CA VAL A 187 -11.31 -4.75 -24.51
C VAL A 187 -11.13 -3.59 -23.53
N GLY A 188 -10.77 -3.92 -22.29
CA GLY A 188 -10.43 -2.96 -21.26
C GLY A 188 -8.95 -2.60 -21.31
N ARG A 189 -8.61 -1.37 -21.69
CA ARG A 189 -7.25 -0.81 -21.62
C ARG A 189 -7.04 -0.13 -20.28
N CYS A 190 -6.06 -0.60 -19.52
CA CYS A 190 -5.77 -0.07 -18.20
C CYS A 190 -4.67 0.98 -18.23
N ARG A 191 -4.80 2.01 -17.37
CA ARG A 191 -3.80 3.07 -17.19
C ARG A 191 -3.68 3.47 -15.73
N ALA A 192 -2.48 3.88 -15.33
CA ALA A 192 -2.27 4.55 -14.05
C ALA A 192 -2.69 6.02 -14.12
N ALA A 193 -3.35 6.48 -13.08
CA ALA A 193 -3.50 7.88 -12.74
C ALA A 193 -2.88 8.12 -11.34
N GLY A 194 -1.78 8.88 -11.27
CA GLY A 194 -1.06 9.14 -10.01
C GLY A 194 -0.02 8.06 -9.65
N GLU A 195 0.28 7.92 -8.35
CA GLU A 195 1.23 6.92 -7.84
C GLU A 195 0.53 5.58 -7.59
N VAL A 196 0.68 4.62 -8.51
CA VAL A 196 0.10 3.28 -8.40
C VAL A 196 1.20 2.24 -8.25
N VAL A 197 1.01 1.30 -7.31
CA VAL A 197 1.85 0.09 -7.23
C VAL A 197 1.25 -0.97 -8.15
N ARG A 198 1.94 -1.23 -9.26
CA ARG A 198 1.47 -2.18 -10.30
C ARG A 198 1.95 -3.61 -10.05
N ASP A 199 3.24 -3.77 -9.75
CA ASP A 199 3.88 -5.08 -9.61
C ASP A 199 3.99 -5.45 -8.12
N PHE A 200 3.56 -6.65 -7.74
CA PHE A 200 3.54 -7.15 -6.36
C PHE A 200 4.49 -8.33 -6.20
N GLN A 201 5.46 -8.20 -5.29
CA GLN A 201 6.35 -9.29 -4.89
C GLN A 201 5.78 -9.98 -3.67
N LEU A 202 5.40 -11.24 -3.83
CA LEU A 202 4.93 -12.10 -2.75
C LEU A 202 5.44 -13.52 -2.96
N HIS A 203 5.31 -14.31 -1.90
CA HIS A 203 5.68 -15.71 -1.87
C HIS A 203 4.40 -16.54 -2.03
N GLU A 204 4.19 -17.14 -3.20
CA GLU A 204 2.94 -17.86 -3.53
C GLU A 204 2.71 -19.04 -2.60
N GLU A 205 3.79 -19.68 -2.15
CA GLU A 205 3.80 -20.80 -1.21
C GLU A 205 3.29 -20.46 0.19
N MET A 206 3.26 -19.17 0.54
CA MET A 206 2.78 -18.68 1.84
C MET A 206 1.35 -18.14 1.75
N LEU A 207 0.71 -18.20 0.59
CA LEU A 207 -0.69 -17.82 0.43
C LEU A 207 -1.57 -18.91 1.04
N THR A 208 -2.45 -18.50 1.97
CA THR A 208 -3.46 -19.43 2.52
C THR A 208 -4.49 -19.81 1.45
N GLU A 209 -4.73 -18.93 0.48
CA GLU A 209 -5.68 -19.11 -0.61
C GLU A 209 -5.14 -18.50 -1.91
N PRO A 210 -5.48 -19.07 -3.08
CA PRO A 210 -5.07 -18.50 -4.37
C PRO A 210 -5.70 -17.12 -4.60
N ILE A 211 -4.88 -16.17 -5.08
CA ILE A 211 -5.29 -14.79 -5.38
C ILE A 211 -5.89 -14.68 -6.78
N ALA A 212 -5.26 -15.34 -7.76
CA ALA A 212 -5.71 -15.43 -9.15
C ALA A 212 -5.86 -16.91 -9.54
N ARG A 213 -6.69 -17.20 -10.56
CA ARG A 213 -6.77 -18.55 -11.11
C ARG A 213 -5.43 -18.90 -11.73
N ALA A 214 -4.86 -20.05 -11.35
CA ALA A 214 -3.74 -20.63 -12.08
C ALA A 214 -4.18 -20.83 -13.53
N LYS A 215 -3.39 -20.31 -14.48
CA LYS A 215 -3.53 -20.64 -15.90
C LYS A 215 -3.06 -22.06 -16.14
#